data_AF-A0A8T5H5S8-F1
#
_entry.id   AF-A0A8T5H5S8-F1
#
_cell.length_a   1.000
_cell.length_b   1.000
_cell.length_c   1.000
_cell.angle_alpha   90.00
_cell.angle_beta   90.00
_cell.angle_gamma   90.00
#
_symmetry.space_group_name_H-M   'P 1'
#
loop_
_entity.id
_entity.type
_entity.pdbx_description
1 polymer ?
#
loop_
_entity_poly.entity_id
_entity_poly.type
_entity_poly.pdbx_seq_one_letter_code
_entity_poly.pdbx_strand_id
1 'polypeptide(L)'
;MKKLLLLLLLIPTVLSASYIASDQVTLAEGESIVLAGRNITLLDVLSETQIRVDVDNNGEILDLYENKSIDKVNITVNATVYISEQKTNYATLLIHVIQRIECYTDLDCDDQLKSTIDSCMESINKCSYETIASCTDNDGYCPEFCSKLTDYDCVLQDKCERDSECDDDNPGTTDSCDGSYNEQASCRYEPITDCKSGDNFCPLGCKNDQKLYGTIHDADCSIDNTCLTHLDCVDDDDATIDLCSGDGTIVRTCLNELTVECKSNDNYCPAGCFLPDDPDCYIKTEESKIKETTKTLSTCLNEGAIENKYFCDGKTWKPQKAGGTSCIGDYQCQLGACKSDNTCLLKSDISEQRKKLLTSMAIAGLLALIGTYLYYIFKIKNKF
;
A
#
# COMPACT_ATOMS: atom_id res chain seq x y z
N MET A 1 -76.26 10.88 15.91
CA MET A 1 -75.03 11.18 15.15
C MET A 1 -73.98 11.67 16.13
N LYS A 2 -73.28 10.73 16.76
CA LYS A 2 -72.16 10.95 17.70
C LYS A 2 -70.91 10.45 17.00
N LYS A 3 -69.95 11.34 16.77
CA LYS A 3 -68.49 11.12 16.87
C LYS A 3 -67.80 12.40 16.40
N LEU A 4 -67.90 13.39 17.28
CA LEU A 4 -66.95 14.47 17.48
C LEU A 4 -65.66 13.86 18.06
N LEU A 5 -64.53 14.53 17.85
CA LEU A 5 -63.16 14.21 18.34
C LEU A 5 -62.48 13.00 17.71
N LEU A 6 -61.60 13.26 16.73
CA LEU A 6 -60.14 13.02 16.81
C LEU A 6 -59.56 13.20 15.40
N LEU A 7 -58.96 14.34 15.07
CA LEU A 7 -57.76 14.45 14.20
C LEU A 7 -57.25 15.90 14.07
N LEU A 8 -57.31 16.67 15.15
CA LEU A 8 -56.71 18.02 15.22
C LEU A 8 -55.39 17.96 15.99
N LEU A 9 -54.55 16.98 15.67
CA LEU A 9 -53.31 16.65 16.39
C LEU A 9 -52.23 16.09 15.44
N LEU A 10 -52.08 16.70 14.26
CA LEU A 10 -50.99 16.42 13.32
C LEU A 10 -50.38 17.73 12.79
N ILE A 11 -50.08 18.66 13.70
CA ILE A 11 -49.12 19.71 13.41
C ILE A 11 -48.16 19.82 14.60
N PRO A 12 -47.06 19.07 14.60
CA PRO A 12 -45.79 19.64 14.97
C PRO A 12 -45.12 20.05 13.65
N THR A 13 -45.44 21.23 13.13
CA THR A 13 -44.45 22.01 12.38
C THR A 13 -43.39 22.45 13.39
N VAL A 14 -42.57 21.50 13.82
CA VAL A 14 -41.21 21.83 14.21
C VAL A 14 -40.54 22.09 12.87
N LEU A 15 -40.51 23.35 12.45
CA LEU A 15 -39.41 23.79 11.61
C LEU A 15 -38.16 23.58 12.47
N SER A 16 -37.60 22.38 12.42
CA SER A 16 -36.26 22.11 12.92
C SER A 16 -35.34 22.86 11.96
N ALA A 17 -35.08 24.13 12.26
CA ALA A 17 -33.86 24.76 11.81
C ALA A 17 -32.73 23.85 12.27
N SER A 18 -32.17 23.10 11.32
CA SER A 18 -31.25 22.01 11.59
C SER A 18 -29.89 22.63 11.82
N TYR A 19 -29.70 23.22 13.00
CA TYR A 19 -28.40 23.69 13.43
C TYR A 19 -27.54 22.47 13.76
N ILE A 20 -26.34 22.43 13.20
CA ILE A 20 -25.39 21.33 13.43
C ILE A 20 -24.60 21.51 14.73
N ALA A 21 -24.53 22.73 15.25
CA ALA A 21 -23.95 23.08 16.53
C ALA A 21 -24.62 24.35 17.07
N SER A 22 -24.68 24.46 18.40
CA SER A 22 -25.23 25.62 19.09
C SER A 22 -24.44 25.86 20.37
N ASP A 23 -24.17 27.11 20.68
CA ASP A 23 -23.57 27.48 21.96
C ASP A 23 -24.00 28.88 22.41
N GLN A 24 -23.94 29.14 23.71
CA GLN A 24 -24.12 30.47 24.28
C GLN A 24 -22.84 30.86 25.02
N VAL A 25 -22.17 31.89 24.52
CA VAL A 25 -20.83 32.30 24.97
C VAL A 25 -20.80 33.78 25.33
N THR A 26 -19.96 34.15 26.30
CA THR A 26 -19.62 35.53 26.60
C THR A 26 -18.19 35.77 26.11
N LEU A 27 -18.01 36.69 25.16
CA LEU A 27 -16.72 37.05 24.58
C LEU A 27 -16.35 38.47 24.99
N ALA A 28 -15.08 38.72 25.29
CA ALA A 28 -14.51 40.07 25.36
C ALA A 28 -14.05 40.55 23.97
N GLU A 29 -13.88 41.86 23.81
CA GLU A 29 -13.34 42.43 22.56
C GLU A 29 -11.98 41.79 22.19
N GLY A 30 -11.89 41.33 20.94
CA GLY A 30 -10.74 40.59 20.41
C GLY A 30 -10.74 39.09 20.70
N GLU A 31 -11.65 38.56 21.52
CA GLU A 31 -11.77 37.13 21.77
C GLU A 31 -12.53 36.41 20.67
N SER A 32 -12.13 35.16 20.43
CA SER A 32 -12.69 34.29 19.40
C SER A 32 -13.07 32.93 19.98
N ILE A 33 -14.08 32.31 19.39
CA ILE A 33 -14.47 30.92 19.64
C ILE A 33 -14.54 30.17 18.31
N VAL A 34 -14.08 28.92 18.31
CA VAL A 34 -14.26 28.02 17.17
C VAL A 34 -15.42 27.08 17.48
N LEU A 35 -16.48 27.16 16.67
CA LEU A 35 -17.66 26.29 16.80
C LEU A 35 -17.94 25.60 15.46
N ALA A 36 -17.91 24.27 15.44
CA ALA A 36 -18.07 23.45 14.22
C ALA A 36 -17.18 23.90 13.04
N GLY A 37 -15.93 24.26 13.33
CA GLY A 37 -14.93 24.70 12.34
C GLY A 37 -15.03 26.17 11.94
N ARG A 38 -16.06 26.89 12.40
CA ARG A 38 -16.26 28.33 12.15
C ARG A 38 -15.54 29.14 13.21
N ASN A 39 -14.78 30.17 12.82
CA ASN A 39 -14.18 31.10 13.78
C ASN A 39 -15.08 32.33 13.96
N ILE A 40 -15.61 32.52 15.16
CA ILE A 40 -16.46 33.65 15.53
C ILE A 40 -15.70 34.56 16.49
N THR A 41 -15.50 35.81 16.10
CA THR A 41 -14.73 36.80 16.87
C THR A 41 -15.63 37.99 17.25
N LEU A 42 -15.62 38.39 18.52
CA LEU A 42 -16.17 39.69 18.91
C LEU A 42 -15.10 40.75 18.61
N LEU A 43 -15.31 41.55 17.57
CA LEU A 43 -14.34 42.59 17.20
C LEU A 43 -14.40 43.75 18.18
N ASP A 44 -15.56 44.39 18.27
CA ASP A 44 -15.77 45.62 19.04
C ASP A 44 -17.19 45.66 19.63
N VAL A 45 -17.32 46.33 20.77
CA VAL A 45 -18.60 46.75 21.35
C VAL A 45 -18.77 48.25 21.10
N LEU A 46 -19.65 48.61 20.17
CA LEU A 46 -19.82 50.00 19.71
C LEU A 46 -20.67 50.84 20.67
N SER A 47 -21.66 50.22 21.30
CA SER A 47 -22.56 50.84 22.29
C SER A 47 -23.21 49.77 23.16
N GLU A 48 -24.02 50.15 24.16
CA GLU A 48 -24.82 49.21 24.96
C GLU A 48 -25.82 48.36 24.14
N THR A 49 -26.04 48.71 22.87
CA THR A 49 -26.99 48.03 21.99
C THR A 49 -26.38 47.51 20.69
N GLN A 50 -25.12 47.82 20.38
CA GLN A 50 -24.48 47.48 19.10
C GLN A 50 -23.13 46.84 19.29
N ILE A 51 -22.93 45.71 18.60
CA ILE A 51 -21.67 44.98 18.57
C ILE A 51 -21.24 44.73 17.14
N ARG A 52 -19.94 44.52 16.95
CA ARG A 52 -19.36 44.07 15.70
C ARG A 52 -18.81 42.66 15.86
N VAL A 53 -19.36 41.71 15.11
CA VAL A 53 -18.98 40.30 15.15
C VAL A 53 -18.44 39.90 13.78
N ASP A 54 -17.38 39.12 13.78
CA ASP A 54 -16.77 38.57 12.58
C ASP A 54 -16.93 37.04 12.57
N VAL A 55 -17.34 36.50 11.42
CA VAL A 55 -17.36 35.05 11.18
C VAL A 55 -16.48 34.80 9.97
N ASP A 56 -15.36 34.10 10.17
CA ASP A 56 -14.38 33.74 9.12
C ASP A 56 -13.96 34.91 8.21
N ASN A 57 -13.72 36.10 8.78
CA ASN A 57 -13.37 37.36 8.11
C ASN A 57 -14.54 38.08 7.41
N ASN A 58 -15.78 37.67 7.68
CA ASN A 58 -16.98 38.40 7.28
C ASN A 58 -17.58 39.14 8.48
N GLY A 59 -17.23 40.42 8.62
CA GLY A 59 -17.60 41.27 9.74
C GLY A 59 -18.93 41.99 9.54
N GLU A 60 -19.82 41.89 10.53
CA GLU A 60 -21.14 42.51 10.52
C GLU A 60 -21.43 43.22 11.85
N ILE A 61 -22.30 44.23 11.80
CA ILE A 61 -22.83 44.90 12.99
C ILE A 61 -24.19 44.31 13.31
N LEU A 62 -24.42 44.01 14.59
CA LEU A 62 -25.68 43.50 15.12
C LEU A 62 -26.19 44.38 16.25
N ASP A 63 -27.50 44.62 16.24
CA ASP A 63 -28.22 45.23 17.35
C ASP A 63 -28.58 44.19 18.44
N LEU A 64 -28.81 44.65 19.66
CA LEU A 64 -29.28 43.81 20.78
C LEU A 64 -30.60 43.12 20.40
N TYR A 65 -30.69 41.80 20.65
CA TYR A 65 -31.80 40.93 20.26
C TYR A 65 -32.00 40.76 18.74
N GLU A 66 -31.14 41.32 17.90
CA GLU A 66 -31.14 41.01 16.47
C GLU A 66 -30.59 39.59 16.25
N ASN A 67 -31.27 38.81 15.41
CA ASN A 67 -30.76 37.55 14.89
C ASN A 67 -30.33 37.75 13.45
N LYS A 68 -29.03 37.58 13.18
CA LYS A 68 -28.45 37.78 11.85
C LYS A 68 -27.67 36.55 11.41
N SER A 69 -27.84 36.17 10.15
CA SER A 69 -27.05 35.10 9.52
C SER A 69 -25.80 35.72 8.88
N ILE A 70 -24.64 35.34 9.37
CA ILE A 70 -23.34 35.78 8.86
C ILE A 70 -22.62 34.52 8.39
N ASP A 71 -22.44 34.42 7.07
CA ASP A 71 -21.79 33.28 6.43
C ASP A 71 -22.26 31.90 6.93
N LYS A 72 -23.59 31.67 7.02
CA LYS A 72 -24.19 30.40 7.53
C LYS A 72 -24.03 30.15 9.04
N VAL A 73 -23.69 31.17 9.82
CA VAL A 73 -23.81 31.17 11.28
C VAL A 73 -24.87 32.17 11.69
N ASN A 74 -25.91 31.72 12.38
CA ASN A 74 -26.92 32.60 12.95
C ASN A 74 -26.44 33.05 14.33
N ILE A 75 -26.33 34.36 14.52
CA ILE A 75 -25.88 34.96 15.78
C ILE A 75 -27.01 35.82 16.32
N THR A 76 -27.36 35.61 17.59
CA THR A 76 -28.31 36.43 18.33
C THR A 76 -27.64 37.04 19.57
N VAL A 77 -27.76 38.34 19.76
CA VAL A 77 -27.18 39.03 20.92
C VAL A 77 -28.17 39.00 22.08
N ASN A 78 -27.89 38.22 23.12
CA ASN A 78 -28.95 37.75 24.01
C ASN A 78 -29.13 38.55 25.31
N ALA A 79 -28.09 39.14 25.93
CA ALA A 79 -28.33 39.72 27.26
C ALA A 79 -27.35 40.74 27.87
N THR A 80 -26.10 40.92 27.43
CA THR A 80 -25.18 41.76 28.21
C THR A 80 -24.11 42.38 27.34
N VAL A 81 -24.25 43.67 27.11
CA VAL A 81 -23.21 44.53 26.57
C VAL A 81 -22.73 45.42 27.71
N TYR A 82 -21.55 45.14 28.27
CA TYR A 82 -21.03 45.91 29.40
C TYR A 82 -19.83 46.73 28.96
N ILE A 83 -19.91 48.02 29.21
CA ILE A 83 -18.83 48.98 28.99
C ILE A 83 -18.21 49.28 30.36
N SER A 84 -17.03 48.70 30.62
CA SER A 84 -16.31 48.88 31.87
C SER A 84 -15.41 50.11 31.81
N GLU A 85 -15.42 50.95 32.85
CA GLU A 85 -14.38 51.98 33.06
C GLU A 85 -12.97 51.37 33.19
N GLN A 86 -12.85 50.03 33.36
CA GLN A 86 -11.60 49.29 33.54
C GLN A 86 -11.13 48.46 32.32
N LYS A 87 -11.49 48.86 31.10
CA LYS A 87 -10.79 48.60 29.81
C LYS A 87 -11.16 47.38 28.95
N THR A 88 -12.18 46.58 29.24
CA THR A 88 -12.60 45.51 28.32
C THR A 88 -14.11 45.43 28.25
N ASN A 89 -14.67 45.64 27.06
CA ASN A 89 -16.09 45.44 26.81
C ASN A 89 -16.34 43.96 26.48
N TYR A 90 -17.54 43.46 26.80
CA TYR A 90 -17.93 42.08 26.51
C TYR A 90 -19.38 41.98 26.03
N ALA A 91 -19.66 40.93 25.26
CA ALA A 91 -20.98 40.61 24.74
C ALA A 91 -21.34 39.14 24.93
N THR A 92 -22.59 38.85 25.31
CA THR A 92 -23.13 37.49 25.34
C THR A 92 -23.87 37.16 24.04
N LEU A 93 -23.38 36.15 23.33
CA LEU A 93 -23.87 35.70 22.02
C LEU A 93 -24.52 34.33 22.16
N LEU A 94 -25.67 34.15 21.51
CA LEU A 94 -26.23 32.85 21.18
C LEU A 94 -25.87 32.55 19.72
N ILE A 95 -25.12 31.48 19.50
CA ILE A 95 -24.55 31.11 18.21
C ILE A 95 -25.17 29.79 17.76
N HIS A 96 -25.71 29.78 16.55
CA HIS A 96 -26.24 28.60 15.88
C HIS A 96 -25.53 28.42 14.54
N VAL A 97 -24.73 27.36 14.42
CA VAL A 97 -24.04 27.04 13.17
C VAL A 97 -24.97 26.22 12.30
N ILE A 98 -25.25 26.72 11.08
CA ILE A 98 -26.09 26.03 10.10
C ILE A 98 -25.25 25.02 9.31
N GLN A 99 -23.95 25.29 9.14
CA GLN A 99 -23.05 24.49 8.32
C GLN A 99 -21.62 24.43 8.87
N ARG A 100 -21.04 23.22 8.88
CA ARG A 100 -19.66 22.93 9.30
C ARG A 100 -18.74 23.25 8.13
N ILE A 101 -17.51 23.68 8.42
CA ILE A 101 -16.42 23.65 7.43
C ILE A 101 -15.82 22.24 7.45
N GLU A 102 -16.04 21.48 6.38
CA GLU A 102 -15.48 20.14 6.19
C GLU A 102 -14.23 20.18 5.29
N CYS A 103 -14.19 21.07 4.31
CA CYS A 103 -13.12 21.15 3.33
C CYS A 103 -12.85 22.59 2.85
N TYR A 104 -11.65 22.82 2.32
CA TYR A 104 -11.27 24.03 1.59
C TYR A 104 -10.86 23.73 0.15
N THR A 105 -10.38 22.52 -0.12
CA THR A 105 -9.92 22.04 -1.41
C THR A 105 -10.40 20.61 -1.63
N ASP A 106 -10.45 20.15 -2.88
CA ASP A 106 -10.81 18.77 -3.22
C ASP A 106 -9.91 17.75 -2.51
N LEU A 107 -8.64 18.11 -2.26
CA LEU A 107 -7.68 17.26 -1.55
C LEU A 107 -8.07 17.02 -0.07
N ASP A 108 -8.79 17.95 0.56
CA ASP A 108 -9.29 17.75 1.92
C ASP A 108 -10.41 16.70 1.98
N CYS A 109 -10.99 16.36 0.82
CA CYS A 109 -12.06 15.39 0.67
C CYS A 109 -11.60 14.03 0.17
N ASP A 110 -10.29 13.75 0.09
CA ASP A 110 -9.78 12.44 -0.35
C ASP A 110 -10.24 11.31 0.60
N ASP A 111 -11.19 10.47 0.15
CA ASP A 111 -11.68 9.30 0.89
C ASP A 111 -10.86 8.02 0.65
N GLN A 112 -9.79 8.12 -0.16
CA GLN A 112 -8.91 7.04 -0.59
C GLN A 112 -9.60 5.97 -1.45
N LEU A 113 -10.84 6.19 -1.88
CA LEU A 113 -11.55 5.31 -2.79
C LEU A 113 -11.36 5.80 -4.22
N LYS A 114 -10.66 4.99 -5.02
CA LYS A 114 -10.51 5.29 -6.46
C LYS A 114 -11.83 5.31 -7.22
N SER A 115 -12.89 4.71 -6.65
CA SER A 115 -14.23 4.62 -7.24
C SER A 115 -15.03 5.93 -7.19
N THR A 116 -14.50 6.99 -6.58
CA THR A 116 -15.19 8.25 -6.35
C THR A 116 -14.39 9.43 -6.87
N ILE A 117 -15.11 10.42 -7.39
CA ILE A 117 -14.59 11.76 -7.63
C ILE A 117 -14.90 12.58 -6.38
N ASP A 118 -13.84 12.95 -5.69
CA ASP A 118 -13.91 13.71 -4.45
C ASP A 118 -13.82 15.19 -4.79
N SER A 119 -14.79 15.96 -4.33
CA SER A 119 -14.85 17.40 -4.61
C SER A 119 -15.30 18.17 -3.39
N CYS A 120 -14.59 19.26 -3.10
CA CYS A 120 -15.01 20.22 -2.11
C CYS A 120 -16.01 21.20 -2.73
N MET A 121 -17.25 21.17 -2.25
CA MET A 121 -18.25 22.15 -2.62
C MET A 121 -17.96 23.47 -1.90
N GLU A 122 -17.00 24.27 -2.39
CA GLU A 122 -16.51 25.51 -1.76
C GLU A 122 -17.65 26.45 -1.32
N SER A 123 -18.72 26.55 -2.11
CA SER A 123 -19.88 27.41 -1.80
C SER A 123 -20.58 27.07 -0.47
N ILE A 124 -20.38 25.84 0.03
CA ILE A 124 -20.99 25.32 1.24
C ILE A 124 -19.97 24.54 2.11
N ASN A 125 -18.67 24.59 1.81
CA ASN A 125 -17.58 23.94 2.55
C ASN A 125 -17.87 22.47 2.94
N LYS A 126 -18.42 21.69 2.01
CA LYS A 126 -18.84 20.30 2.22
C LYS A 126 -18.21 19.37 1.19
N CYS A 127 -17.76 18.19 1.60
CA CYS A 127 -17.29 17.17 0.66
C CYS A 127 -18.44 16.50 -0.09
N SER A 128 -18.23 16.29 -1.38
CA SER A 128 -19.06 15.48 -2.28
C SER A 128 -18.23 14.32 -2.81
N TYR A 129 -18.83 13.14 -2.83
CA TYR A 129 -18.21 11.90 -3.31
C TYR A 129 -19.12 11.34 -4.39
N GLU A 130 -18.77 11.56 -5.66
CA GLU A 130 -19.57 11.08 -6.78
C GLU A 130 -18.98 9.78 -7.31
N THR A 131 -19.76 8.70 -7.32
CA THR A 131 -19.31 7.42 -7.86
C THR A 131 -19.05 7.55 -9.36
N ILE A 132 -17.88 7.09 -9.81
CA ILE A 132 -17.52 7.05 -11.22
C ILE A 132 -18.40 5.98 -11.89
N ALA A 133 -19.29 6.43 -12.76
CA ALA A 133 -20.26 5.60 -13.48
C ALA A 133 -20.08 5.65 -15.00
N SER A 134 -18.93 6.12 -15.48
CA SER A 134 -18.58 6.11 -16.91
C SER A 134 -17.25 5.41 -17.12
N CYS A 135 -17.14 4.66 -18.21
CA CYS A 135 -15.90 4.05 -18.67
C CYS A 135 -14.99 5.15 -19.23
N THR A 136 -13.94 5.54 -18.50
CA THR A 136 -13.10 6.71 -18.84
C THR A 136 -11.63 6.38 -18.71
N ASP A 137 -10.94 6.31 -19.84
CA ASP A 137 -9.52 5.96 -19.86
C ASP A 137 -8.63 6.91 -19.02
N ASN A 138 -7.76 6.31 -18.21
CA ASN A 138 -6.74 6.93 -17.35
C ASN A 138 -7.29 7.75 -16.16
N ASP A 139 -8.49 7.43 -15.68
CA ASP A 139 -9.01 7.96 -14.42
C ASP A 139 -8.55 7.13 -13.20
N GLY A 140 -7.92 5.97 -13.45
CA GLY A 140 -7.34 5.11 -12.43
C GLY A 140 -8.34 4.17 -11.74
N TYR A 141 -9.57 4.07 -12.26
CA TYR A 141 -10.63 3.21 -11.76
C TYR A 141 -11.39 2.51 -12.90
N CYS A 142 -11.77 1.25 -12.68
CA CYS A 142 -12.56 0.48 -13.65
C CYS A 142 -13.94 0.21 -13.05
N PRO A 143 -15.01 0.87 -13.53
CA PRO A 143 -16.38 0.59 -13.10
C PRO A 143 -16.83 -0.84 -13.47
N GLU A 144 -17.77 -1.40 -12.70
CA GLU A 144 -18.18 -2.82 -12.80
C GLU A 144 -18.70 -3.26 -14.19
N PHE A 145 -19.27 -2.33 -14.96
CA PHE A 145 -19.81 -2.56 -16.31
C PHE A 145 -18.83 -2.19 -17.44
N CYS A 146 -17.61 -1.75 -17.10
CA CYS A 146 -16.58 -1.40 -18.06
C CYS A 146 -15.64 -2.59 -18.30
N SER A 147 -15.15 -2.68 -19.53
CA SER A 147 -14.14 -3.64 -19.97
C SER A 147 -12.87 -2.92 -20.43
N LYS A 148 -11.77 -3.66 -20.63
CA LYS A 148 -10.55 -3.12 -21.25
C LYS A 148 -10.77 -2.48 -22.64
N LEU A 149 -11.84 -2.85 -23.35
CA LEU A 149 -12.19 -2.26 -24.66
C LEU A 149 -12.85 -0.88 -24.52
N THR A 150 -13.44 -0.60 -23.36
CA THR A 150 -14.19 0.63 -23.09
C THR A 150 -13.51 1.52 -22.06
N ASP A 151 -12.55 0.98 -21.30
CA ASP A 151 -11.79 1.64 -20.24
C ASP A 151 -10.43 0.96 -20.04
N TYR A 152 -9.32 1.67 -20.33
CA TYR A 152 -7.97 1.13 -20.20
C TYR A 152 -7.48 0.96 -18.74
N ASP A 153 -8.16 1.52 -17.74
CA ASP A 153 -7.85 1.27 -16.33
C ASP A 153 -8.33 -0.11 -15.86
N CYS A 154 -9.20 -0.75 -16.64
CA CYS A 154 -9.53 -2.15 -16.48
C CYS A 154 -8.31 -3.02 -16.81
N VAL A 155 -7.62 -3.49 -15.76
CA VAL A 155 -6.69 -4.62 -15.85
C VAL A 155 -7.45 -5.80 -16.48
N LEU A 156 -6.76 -6.70 -17.18
CA LEU A 156 -7.29 -8.03 -17.52
C LEU A 156 -7.68 -8.72 -16.20
N GLN A 157 -8.87 -8.43 -15.69
CA GLN A 157 -9.54 -9.29 -14.76
C GLN A 157 -10.08 -10.40 -15.64
N ASP A 158 -9.76 -11.64 -15.27
CA ASP A 158 -10.25 -12.91 -15.81
C ASP A 158 -11.77 -12.99 -15.74
N LYS A 159 -12.47 -12.05 -16.36
CA LYS A 159 -13.92 -11.93 -16.43
C LYS A 159 -14.31 -12.36 -17.83
N CYS A 160 -15.15 -13.37 -17.89
CA CYS A 160 -15.73 -13.81 -19.14
C CYS A 160 -17.26 -13.86 -19.02
N GLU A 161 -17.95 -13.76 -20.16
CA GLU A 161 -19.39 -14.07 -20.26
C GLU A 161 -19.63 -15.44 -20.91
N ARG A 162 -18.61 -15.95 -21.61
CA ARG A 162 -18.62 -17.20 -22.36
C ARG A 162 -17.25 -17.86 -22.29
N ASP A 163 -17.21 -19.19 -22.28
CA ASP A 163 -16.00 -20.01 -22.26
C ASP A 163 -14.97 -19.58 -23.33
N SER A 164 -15.44 -19.19 -24.53
CA SER A 164 -14.59 -18.75 -25.64
C SER A 164 -13.79 -17.47 -25.37
N GLU A 165 -14.18 -16.69 -24.36
CA GLU A 165 -13.45 -15.48 -23.95
C GLU A 165 -12.37 -15.79 -22.92
N CYS A 166 -12.40 -16.99 -22.36
CA CYS A 166 -11.43 -17.47 -21.40
C CYS A 166 -10.30 -18.27 -22.08
N ASP A 167 -10.22 -18.36 -23.42
CA ASP A 167 -9.21 -19.15 -24.16
C ASP A 167 -7.77 -18.69 -23.83
N ASP A 168 -6.97 -19.56 -23.20
CA ASP A 168 -5.55 -19.28 -22.88
C ASP A 168 -4.55 -19.83 -23.90
N ASP A 169 -5.02 -20.31 -25.05
CA ASP A 169 -4.22 -20.99 -26.08
C ASP A 169 -3.45 -22.24 -25.57
N ASN A 170 -3.78 -22.77 -24.38
CA ASN A 170 -3.13 -23.95 -23.82
C ASN A 170 -3.97 -25.21 -24.09
N PRO A 171 -3.51 -26.14 -24.95
CA PRO A 171 -4.26 -27.36 -25.25
C PRO A 171 -4.36 -28.32 -24.06
N GLY A 172 -3.61 -28.07 -22.98
CA GLY A 172 -3.64 -28.85 -21.74
C GLY A 172 -4.72 -28.45 -20.75
N THR A 173 -5.53 -27.44 -21.07
CA THR A 173 -6.59 -26.92 -20.20
C THR A 173 -7.94 -26.96 -20.90
N THR A 174 -8.98 -27.15 -20.10
CA THR A 174 -10.37 -26.89 -20.48
C THR A 174 -10.77 -25.56 -19.89
N ASP A 175 -11.06 -24.61 -20.78
CA ASP A 175 -11.31 -23.23 -20.40
C ASP A 175 -12.81 -23.03 -20.25
N SER A 176 -13.22 -22.50 -19.10
CA SER A 176 -14.62 -22.28 -18.78
C SER A 176 -14.84 -20.95 -18.09
N CYS A 177 -16.00 -20.38 -18.36
CA CYS A 177 -16.50 -19.18 -17.73
C CYS A 177 -17.41 -19.60 -16.57
N ASP A 178 -16.85 -19.71 -15.36
CA ASP A 178 -17.61 -20.15 -14.19
C ASP A 178 -18.01 -18.97 -13.30
N GLY A 179 -19.29 -18.90 -12.94
CA GLY A 179 -19.89 -17.86 -12.12
C GLY A 179 -21.30 -18.21 -11.66
N SER A 180 -21.76 -17.56 -10.59
CA SER A 180 -23.09 -17.75 -10.02
C SER A 180 -23.98 -16.55 -10.30
N TYR A 181 -25.31 -16.68 -10.20
CA TYR A 181 -26.24 -15.55 -10.35
C TYR A 181 -25.94 -14.35 -9.40
N ASN A 182 -25.17 -14.58 -8.33
CA ASN A 182 -24.74 -13.57 -7.36
C ASN A 182 -23.22 -13.29 -7.36
N GLU A 183 -22.44 -13.94 -8.23
CA GLU A 183 -20.97 -13.82 -8.29
C GLU A 183 -20.54 -13.65 -9.74
N GLN A 184 -19.79 -12.58 -10.02
CA GLN A 184 -19.33 -12.24 -11.37
C GLN A 184 -18.47 -13.39 -11.93
N ALA A 185 -18.79 -13.86 -13.14
CA ALA A 185 -18.15 -15.04 -13.73
C ALA A 185 -16.68 -14.78 -14.07
N SER A 186 -15.86 -15.80 -13.86
CA SER A 186 -14.41 -15.73 -14.05
C SER A 186 -13.86 -16.91 -14.85
N CYS A 187 -12.75 -16.68 -15.55
CA CYS A 187 -12.04 -17.72 -16.28
C CYS A 187 -11.54 -18.81 -15.32
N ARG A 188 -11.83 -20.07 -15.64
CA ARG A 188 -11.24 -21.25 -15.01
C ARG A 188 -10.56 -22.10 -16.07
N TYR A 189 -9.35 -22.55 -15.73
CA TYR A 189 -8.46 -23.34 -16.57
C TYR A 189 -8.25 -24.72 -15.92
N GLU A 190 -9.12 -25.68 -16.22
CA GLU A 190 -9.04 -27.00 -15.61
C GLU A 190 -8.08 -27.91 -16.39
N PRO A 191 -7.06 -28.52 -15.76
CA PRO A 191 -6.11 -29.36 -16.48
C PRO A 191 -6.79 -30.62 -17.03
N ILE A 192 -6.51 -30.95 -18.29
CA ILE A 192 -6.98 -32.19 -18.92
C ILE A 192 -6.18 -33.37 -18.37
N THR A 193 -6.88 -34.40 -17.91
CA THR A 193 -6.27 -35.62 -17.33
C THR A 193 -6.68 -36.91 -18.03
N ASP A 194 -7.71 -36.86 -18.89
CA ASP A 194 -8.18 -38.02 -19.65
C ASP A 194 -7.30 -38.27 -20.88
N CYS A 195 -6.87 -39.51 -21.07
CA CYS A 195 -6.12 -39.93 -22.26
C CYS A 195 -7.07 -40.06 -23.46
N LYS A 196 -7.06 -39.09 -24.37
CA LYS A 196 -8.00 -38.99 -25.48
C LYS A 196 -7.29 -38.61 -26.77
N SER A 197 -7.16 -39.60 -27.65
CA SER A 197 -6.55 -39.38 -28.96
C SER A 197 -7.34 -38.41 -29.85
N GLY A 198 -6.61 -37.52 -30.53
CA GLY A 198 -7.11 -36.56 -31.51
C GLY A 198 -7.42 -35.17 -30.94
N ASP A 199 -7.00 -34.85 -29.71
CA ASP A 199 -7.12 -33.51 -29.11
C ASP A 199 -5.80 -32.72 -29.12
N ASN A 200 -4.71 -33.32 -29.62
CA ASN A 200 -3.36 -32.75 -29.72
C ASN A 200 -2.70 -32.46 -28.36
N PHE A 201 -3.16 -33.09 -27.29
CA PHE A 201 -2.56 -32.98 -25.96
C PHE A 201 -2.32 -34.36 -25.36
N CYS A 202 -1.17 -34.53 -24.72
CA CYS A 202 -0.81 -35.76 -24.00
C CYS A 202 -0.73 -35.48 -22.49
N PRO A 203 -1.78 -35.82 -21.71
CA PRO A 203 -1.75 -35.69 -20.25
C PRO A 203 -0.69 -36.57 -19.59
N LEU A 204 -0.33 -36.24 -18.34
CA LEU A 204 0.52 -37.10 -17.51
C LEU A 204 -0.14 -38.47 -17.29
N GLY A 205 0.64 -39.55 -17.40
CA GLY A 205 0.17 -40.93 -17.28
C GLY A 205 -0.34 -41.56 -18.57
N CYS A 206 -0.55 -40.78 -19.63
CA CYS A 206 -0.96 -41.27 -20.95
C CYS A 206 0.24 -41.69 -21.78
N LYS A 207 0.05 -42.67 -22.68
CA LYS A 207 1.09 -43.06 -23.64
C LYS A 207 0.57 -43.54 -24.98
N ASN A 208 1.41 -43.35 -25.99
CA ASN A 208 1.19 -43.85 -27.34
C ASN A 208 1.65 -45.30 -27.47
N ASP A 209 0.89 -46.20 -26.87
CA ASP A 209 1.13 -47.64 -26.93
C ASP A 209 -0.07 -48.34 -27.56
N GLN A 210 0.06 -48.74 -28.83
CA GLN A 210 -1.00 -49.42 -29.60
C GLN A 210 -1.40 -50.79 -29.02
N LYS A 211 -0.63 -51.34 -28.07
CA LYS A 211 -0.99 -52.59 -27.39
C LYS A 211 -1.97 -52.36 -26.25
N LEU A 212 -2.10 -51.13 -25.79
CA LEU A 212 -3.07 -50.72 -24.78
C LEU A 212 -4.29 -50.16 -25.49
N TYR A 213 -5.37 -50.93 -25.49
CA TYR A 213 -6.70 -50.40 -25.75
C TYR A 213 -7.33 -50.11 -24.38
N GLY A 214 -7.58 -48.84 -24.04
CA GLY A 214 -8.15 -48.47 -22.74
C GLY A 214 -7.76 -47.06 -22.25
N THR A 215 -8.04 -46.79 -20.98
CA THR A 215 -8.03 -45.46 -20.32
C THR A 215 -6.66 -44.77 -20.20
N ILE A 216 -5.57 -45.41 -20.66
CA ILE A 216 -4.21 -44.84 -20.61
C ILE A 216 -3.57 -44.66 -21.99
N HIS A 217 -4.30 -45.03 -23.05
CA HIS A 217 -3.82 -44.90 -24.42
C HIS A 217 -4.14 -43.51 -24.96
N ASP A 218 -3.13 -42.84 -25.46
CA ASP A 218 -3.28 -41.60 -26.18
C ASP A 218 -2.31 -41.53 -27.37
N ALA A 219 -2.85 -41.45 -28.59
CA ALA A 219 -2.09 -41.38 -29.82
C ALA A 219 -1.38 -40.03 -30.01
N ASP A 220 -1.79 -38.98 -29.28
CA ASP A 220 -1.15 -37.67 -29.34
C ASP A 220 0.13 -37.61 -28.49
N CYS A 221 0.34 -38.60 -27.62
CA CYS A 221 1.59 -38.75 -26.90
C CYS A 221 2.77 -39.08 -27.83
N SER A 222 3.93 -38.46 -27.56
CA SER A 222 5.16 -38.88 -28.20
C SER A 222 5.56 -40.30 -27.74
N ILE A 223 5.99 -41.11 -28.70
CA ILE A 223 6.59 -42.43 -28.44
C ILE A 223 7.95 -42.32 -27.74
N ASP A 224 8.57 -41.14 -27.77
CA ASP A 224 9.90 -40.86 -27.22
C ASP A 224 9.83 -40.32 -25.79
N ASN A 225 8.64 -40.25 -25.17
CA ASN A 225 8.50 -39.85 -23.77
C ASN A 225 9.35 -40.75 -22.87
N THR A 226 10.29 -40.15 -22.13
CA THR A 226 11.16 -40.90 -21.22
C THR A 226 10.52 -41.14 -19.86
N CYS A 227 9.40 -40.47 -19.58
CA CYS A 227 8.64 -40.57 -18.35
C CYS A 227 7.14 -40.41 -18.63
N LEU A 228 6.31 -41.05 -17.81
CA LEU A 228 4.86 -40.95 -17.84
C LEU A 228 4.34 -40.22 -16.61
N THR A 229 5.02 -40.40 -15.49
CA THR A 229 4.72 -39.80 -14.20
C THR A 229 5.99 -39.25 -13.58
N HIS A 230 5.87 -38.34 -12.61
CA HIS A 230 7.02 -37.83 -11.86
C HIS A 230 7.78 -38.96 -11.13
N LEU A 231 7.09 -40.05 -10.76
CA LEU A 231 7.71 -41.22 -10.11
C LEU A 231 8.70 -41.95 -11.04
N ASP A 232 8.56 -41.81 -12.35
CA ASP A 232 9.51 -42.41 -13.31
C ASP A 232 10.85 -41.66 -13.35
N CYS A 233 10.92 -40.47 -12.75
CA CYS A 233 12.09 -39.59 -12.76
C CYS A 233 12.87 -39.58 -11.45
N VAL A 234 12.48 -40.39 -10.47
CA VAL A 234 13.14 -40.41 -9.16
C VAL A 234 14.62 -40.74 -9.30
N ASP A 235 15.49 -39.83 -8.84
CA ASP A 235 16.94 -39.99 -8.93
C ASP A 235 17.63 -40.32 -7.59
N ASP A 236 16.83 -40.56 -6.56
CA ASP A 236 17.25 -40.83 -5.18
C ASP A 236 18.09 -39.69 -4.55
N ASP A 237 18.08 -38.47 -5.12
CA ASP A 237 18.67 -37.28 -4.53
C ASP A 237 17.59 -36.39 -3.90
N ASP A 238 17.52 -36.39 -2.56
CA ASP A 238 16.59 -35.55 -1.80
C ASP A 238 16.81 -34.04 -2.05
N ALA A 239 17.92 -33.64 -2.68
CA ALA A 239 18.20 -32.27 -3.08
C ALA A 239 17.44 -31.81 -4.32
N THR A 240 16.79 -32.72 -5.05
CA THR A 240 16.13 -32.43 -6.33
C THR A 240 14.63 -32.72 -6.29
N ILE A 241 13.88 -31.90 -7.03
CA ILE A 241 12.50 -32.16 -7.40
C ILE A 241 12.54 -32.92 -8.72
N ASP A 242 12.12 -34.18 -8.66
CA ASP A 242 12.08 -35.07 -9.82
C ASP A 242 10.79 -34.86 -10.61
N LEU A 243 10.89 -34.11 -11.70
CA LEU A 243 9.74 -33.77 -12.53
C LEU A 243 9.81 -34.47 -13.88
N CYS A 244 8.73 -35.18 -14.20
CA CYS A 244 8.43 -35.49 -15.59
C CYS A 244 7.93 -34.22 -16.29
N SER A 245 8.86 -33.53 -16.96
CA SER A 245 8.66 -32.21 -17.55
C SER A 245 8.27 -32.29 -19.02
N GLY A 246 7.39 -31.38 -19.45
CA GLY A 246 6.82 -31.31 -20.79
C GLY A 246 5.36 -30.86 -20.72
N ASP A 247 4.97 -29.98 -21.63
CA ASP A 247 3.63 -29.38 -21.70
C ASP A 247 2.58 -30.30 -22.35
N GLY A 248 2.92 -31.57 -22.60
CA GLY A 248 2.01 -32.53 -23.25
C GLY A 248 1.84 -32.34 -24.75
N THR A 249 2.39 -31.29 -25.36
CA THR A 249 2.42 -31.09 -26.83
C THR A 249 3.73 -31.57 -27.45
N ILE A 250 4.79 -31.61 -26.64
CA ILE A 250 6.13 -32.09 -27.00
C ILE A 250 6.55 -33.30 -26.15
N VAL A 251 7.71 -33.85 -26.47
CA VAL A 251 8.32 -34.98 -25.73
C VAL A 251 8.48 -34.65 -24.26
N ARG A 252 8.03 -35.55 -23.38
CA ARG A 252 8.25 -35.47 -21.93
C ARG A 252 9.60 -36.08 -21.56
N THR A 253 10.34 -35.36 -20.73
CA THR A 253 11.67 -35.77 -20.25
C THR A 253 11.79 -35.60 -18.74
N CYS A 254 12.64 -36.42 -18.11
CA CYS A 254 12.94 -36.25 -16.69
C CYS A 254 13.85 -35.03 -16.49
N LEU A 255 13.46 -34.20 -15.53
CA LEU A 255 14.13 -32.99 -15.14
C LEU A 255 14.23 -32.98 -13.62
N ASN A 256 15.47 -32.94 -13.12
CA ASN A 256 15.76 -32.96 -11.70
C ASN A 256 16.29 -31.57 -11.34
N GLU A 257 15.44 -30.73 -10.77
CA GLU A 257 15.77 -29.36 -10.40
C GLU A 257 16.08 -29.27 -8.92
N LEU A 258 17.11 -28.51 -8.54
CA LEU A 258 17.44 -28.32 -7.12
C LEU A 258 16.24 -27.70 -6.39
N THR A 259 15.77 -28.37 -5.34
CA THR A 259 14.73 -27.81 -4.49
C THR A 259 15.27 -26.62 -3.71
N VAL A 260 14.48 -25.55 -3.64
CA VAL A 260 14.73 -24.35 -2.81
C VAL A 260 13.73 -24.25 -1.65
N GLU A 261 12.82 -25.22 -1.54
CA GLU A 261 11.76 -25.23 -0.54
C GLU A 261 12.26 -25.79 0.79
N CYS A 262 12.04 -25.04 1.87
CA CYS A 262 12.40 -25.45 3.23
C CYS A 262 11.34 -26.44 3.75
N LYS A 263 11.61 -27.74 3.68
CA LYS A 263 10.62 -28.78 3.98
C LYS A 263 11.15 -29.73 5.05
N SER A 264 10.29 -30.05 6.01
CA SER A 264 10.67 -30.94 7.13
C SER A 264 10.63 -32.42 6.76
N ASN A 265 11.60 -33.17 7.26
CA ASN A 265 11.85 -34.61 7.10
C ASN A 265 12.16 -35.05 5.65
N ASP A 266 12.84 -34.21 4.88
CA ASP A 266 13.34 -34.57 3.55
C ASP A 266 14.86 -34.84 3.54
N ASN A 267 15.55 -34.80 4.69
CA ASN A 267 17.00 -35.01 4.84
C ASN A 267 17.91 -34.05 4.02
N TYR A 268 17.33 -33.02 3.41
CA TYR A 268 18.02 -32.01 2.65
C TYR A 268 17.86 -30.63 3.31
N CYS A 269 18.78 -29.71 3.05
CA CYS A 269 18.72 -28.37 3.60
C CYS A 269 19.12 -27.39 2.50
N PRO A 270 18.15 -26.79 1.79
CA PRO A 270 18.42 -25.87 0.70
C PRO A 270 19.15 -24.60 1.19
N ALA A 271 19.91 -23.98 0.28
CA ALA A 271 20.63 -22.75 0.58
C ALA A 271 19.65 -21.60 0.88
N GLY A 272 19.59 -21.15 2.14
CA GLY A 272 18.67 -20.12 2.61
C GLY A 272 17.61 -20.60 3.59
N CYS A 273 17.51 -21.91 3.81
CA CYS A 273 16.68 -22.52 4.85
C CYS A 273 17.44 -22.60 6.19
N PHE A 274 16.72 -22.44 7.29
CA PHE A 274 17.28 -22.45 8.65
C PHE A 274 16.30 -23.13 9.62
N LEU A 275 16.80 -23.53 10.79
CA LEU A 275 15.96 -23.95 11.92
C LEU A 275 15.25 -22.73 12.50
N PRO A 276 13.99 -22.48 12.09
CA PRO A 276 12.86 -23.37 12.38
C PRO A 276 12.04 -23.84 11.17
N ASP A 277 12.37 -23.38 9.96
CA ASP A 277 11.63 -23.60 8.73
C ASP A 277 11.92 -24.99 8.14
N ASP A 278 13.15 -25.47 8.37
CA ASP A 278 13.61 -26.78 7.92
C ASP A 278 14.41 -27.48 9.04
N PRO A 279 13.79 -28.47 9.72
CA PRO A 279 14.44 -29.31 10.73
C PRO A 279 15.61 -30.15 10.22
N ASP A 280 15.72 -30.42 8.92
CA ASP A 280 16.85 -31.17 8.34
C ASP A 280 18.10 -30.29 8.19
N CYS A 281 17.93 -28.97 8.30
CA CYS A 281 19.02 -28.02 8.56
C CYS A 281 19.61 -28.14 9.98
N TYR A 282 19.05 -29.01 10.85
CA TYR A 282 19.67 -29.40 12.12
C TYR A 282 20.90 -30.26 11.89
N ILE A 283 22.01 -29.55 11.62
CA ILE A 283 23.34 -29.98 12.03
C ILE A 283 23.68 -31.37 11.45
N LYS A 284 24.00 -31.43 10.14
CA LYS A 284 25.00 -32.39 9.60
C LYS A 284 26.40 -32.08 10.16
N THR A 285 26.53 -31.94 11.49
CA THR A 285 27.79 -31.57 12.13
C THR A 285 28.31 -32.57 13.13
N GLU A 286 27.61 -33.65 13.49
CA GLU A 286 28.25 -34.78 14.16
C GLU A 286 27.71 -36.11 13.61
N GLU A 287 28.65 -36.97 13.18
CA GLU A 287 28.43 -38.38 12.80
C GLU A 287 27.77 -38.68 11.44
N SER A 288 28.35 -38.21 10.32
CA SER A 288 28.51 -39.00 9.07
C SER A 288 29.24 -38.22 7.97
N LYS A 289 30.55 -38.02 8.13
CA LYS A 289 31.47 -37.83 7.01
C LYS A 289 32.68 -38.74 7.19
N ILE A 290 32.53 -40.02 6.84
CA ILE A 290 33.70 -40.81 6.44
C ILE A 290 33.75 -40.81 4.93
N LYS A 291 34.53 -39.85 4.42
CA LYS A 291 35.24 -39.78 3.12
C LYS A 291 34.96 -38.47 2.40
N GLU A 292 35.58 -37.41 2.90
CA GLU A 292 36.22 -36.47 1.98
C GLU A 292 37.47 -35.88 2.62
N THR A 293 38.59 -36.30 2.05
CA THR A 293 39.99 -35.93 2.23
C THR A 293 40.24 -34.63 3.01
N THR A 294 40.60 -34.76 4.28
CA THR A 294 41.20 -33.69 5.07
C THR A 294 42.56 -33.31 4.48
N LYS A 295 42.64 -32.15 3.83
CA LYS A 295 43.88 -31.40 3.72
C LYS A 295 43.89 -30.38 4.85
N THR A 296 44.73 -30.62 5.85
CA THR A 296 44.86 -29.82 7.06
C THR A 296 45.35 -28.41 6.73
N LEU A 297 44.53 -27.39 7.03
CA LEU A 297 44.98 -26.00 7.11
C LEU A 297 45.94 -25.82 8.29
N SER A 298 46.87 -24.87 8.15
CA SER A 298 47.81 -24.50 9.22
C SER A 298 47.08 -23.84 10.40
N THR A 299 47.77 -23.58 11.52
CA THR A 299 47.12 -22.95 12.69
C THR A 299 46.91 -21.45 12.46
N CYS A 300 45.67 -20.97 12.63
CA CYS A 300 45.31 -19.56 12.43
C CYS A 300 45.85 -18.67 13.56
N LEU A 301 47.04 -18.10 13.35
CA LEU A 301 47.73 -17.22 14.30
C LEU A 301 47.90 -15.78 13.80
N ASN A 302 47.81 -15.56 12.48
CA ASN A 302 47.98 -14.25 11.86
C ASN A 302 46.66 -13.78 11.26
N GLU A 303 46.01 -12.83 11.93
CA GLU A 303 44.75 -12.22 11.48
C GLU A 303 44.91 -11.62 10.07
N GLY A 304 44.03 -12.03 9.15
CA GLY A 304 44.04 -11.63 7.74
C GLY A 304 44.78 -12.58 6.79
N ALA A 305 45.43 -13.65 7.27
CA ALA A 305 46.01 -14.67 6.40
C ALA A 305 44.92 -15.47 5.64
N ILE A 306 45.20 -15.86 4.40
CA ILE A 306 44.27 -16.61 3.53
C ILE A 306 44.92 -17.95 3.15
N GLU A 307 44.21 -19.05 3.39
CA GLU A 307 44.65 -20.40 3.03
C GLU A 307 43.45 -21.21 2.53
N ASN A 308 43.56 -21.84 1.35
CA ASN A 308 42.55 -22.74 0.76
C ASN A 308 41.11 -22.22 0.77
N LYS A 309 40.89 -20.93 0.46
CA LYS A 309 39.57 -20.25 0.45
C LYS A 309 38.95 -20.06 1.85
N TYR A 310 39.76 -20.09 2.90
CA TYR A 310 39.41 -19.66 4.25
C TYR A 310 40.28 -18.47 4.65
N PHE A 311 39.74 -17.55 5.42
CA PHE A 311 40.47 -16.43 6.02
C PHE A 311 40.64 -16.66 7.54
N CYS A 312 41.79 -16.26 8.07
CA CYS A 312 42.12 -16.38 9.48
C CYS A 312 41.71 -15.11 10.24
N ASP A 313 40.88 -15.23 11.28
CA ASP A 313 40.49 -14.11 12.15
C ASP A 313 41.41 -13.93 13.37
N GLY A 314 42.60 -14.53 13.33
CA GLY A 314 43.58 -14.54 14.43
C GLY A 314 43.38 -15.66 15.46
N LYS A 315 42.29 -16.43 15.37
CA LYS A 315 42.06 -17.63 16.20
C LYS A 315 41.50 -18.83 15.44
N THR A 316 40.67 -18.61 14.42
CA THR A 316 39.94 -19.63 13.67
C THR A 316 39.86 -19.33 12.17
N TRP A 317 39.80 -20.38 11.34
CA TRP A 317 39.65 -20.26 9.88
C TRP A 317 38.17 -20.21 9.49
N LYS A 318 37.79 -19.21 8.69
CA LYS A 318 36.40 -19.00 8.23
C LYS A 318 36.30 -19.01 6.71
N PRO A 319 35.30 -19.68 6.11
CA PRO A 319 35.18 -19.83 4.67
C PRO A 319 34.94 -18.47 3.97
N GLN A 320 35.55 -18.29 2.80
CA GLN A 320 35.44 -17.08 1.98
C GLN A 320 34.25 -17.20 1.02
N LYS A 321 33.40 -16.17 0.90
CA LYS A 321 32.24 -16.15 -0.03
C LYS A 321 32.69 -16.22 -1.51
N ALA A 322 31.86 -16.81 -2.35
CA ALA A 322 32.06 -16.89 -3.80
C ALA A 322 32.08 -15.50 -4.45
N GLY A 323 33.10 -15.22 -5.28
CA GLY A 323 33.27 -13.93 -5.98
C GLY A 323 34.66 -13.31 -5.93
N GLY A 324 35.60 -13.83 -5.11
CA GLY A 324 37.03 -13.59 -5.32
C GLY A 324 37.62 -12.24 -4.85
N THR A 325 37.01 -11.50 -3.91
CA THR A 325 37.67 -10.34 -3.27
C THR A 325 37.53 -10.33 -1.75
N SER A 326 38.65 -10.08 -1.06
CA SER A 326 38.76 -10.04 0.40
C SER A 326 38.33 -8.69 0.98
N CYS A 327 37.32 -8.69 1.85
CA CYS A 327 37.07 -7.60 2.80
C CYS A 327 36.91 -8.22 4.19
N ILE A 328 37.74 -7.80 5.14
CA ILE A 328 37.76 -8.32 6.51
C ILE A 328 36.81 -7.47 7.35
N GLY A 329 35.60 -7.97 7.60
CA GLY A 329 34.67 -7.42 8.59
C GLY A 329 33.29 -7.06 8.04
N ASP A 330 32.27 -7.75 8.56
CA ASP A 330 30.87 -7.53 8.20
C ASP A 330 30.28 -6.37 9.01
N TYR A 331 29.96 -5.28 8.31
CA TYR A 331 29.01 -4.20 8.65
C TYR A 331 28.87 -3.21 7.47
N GLN A 332 29.74 -3.27 6.46
CA GLN A 332 29.76 -2.33 5.32
C GLN A 332 29.11 -2.83 4.02
N CYS A 333 28.25 -3.85 4.07
CA CYS A 333 27.51 -4.32 2.90
C CYS A 333 26.11 -3.70 2.72
N GLN A 334 25.83 -2.52 3.28
CA GLN A 334 24.58 -1.80 2.97
C GLN A 334 24.74 -0.55 2.09
N LEU A 335 25.93 -0.02 1.82
CA LEU A 335 26.04 1.29 1.14
C LEU A 335 27.18 1.48 0.11
N GLY A 336 27.88 0.43 -0.33
CA GLY A 336 28.66 0.45 -1.58
C GLY A 336 29.70 1.58 -1.77
N ALA A 337 30.68 1.74 -0.88
CA ALA A 337 31.76 2.71 -1.07
C ALA A 337 33.14 2.18 -0.61
N CYS A 338 34.04 1.90 -1.56
CA CYS A 338 35.48 1.63 -1.32
C CYS A 338 36.34 2.81 -1.78
N LYS A 339 37.58 2.94 -1.28
CA LYS A 339 38.58 3.85 -1.89
C LYS A 339 38.99 3.33 -3.28
N SER A 340 39.52 4.21 -4.13
CA SER A 340 39.94 3.89 -5.50
C SER A 340 41.12 2.92 -5.61
N ASP A 341 41.78 2.61 -4.51
CA ASP A 341 42.86 1.63 -4.39
C ASP A 341 42.40 0.30 -3.76
N ASN A 342 41.08 0.07 -3.68
CA ASN A 342 40.45 -1.11 -3.07
C ASN A 342 40.78 -1.31 -1.58
N THR A 343 41.23 -0.25 -0.88
CA THR A 343 41.41 -0.28 0.57
C THR A 343 40.19 0.28 1.31
N CYS A 344 39.90 -0.28 2.49
CA CYS A 344 38.79 0.17 3.32
C CYS A 344 39.14 1.50 4.04
N LEU A 345 38.14 2.35 4.25
CA LEU A 345 38.28 3.56 5.07
C LEU A 345 38.46 3.17 6.55
N LEU A 346 39.42 3.79 7.24
CA LEU A 346 39.62 3.60 8.68
C LEU A 346 38.44 4.21 9.46
N LYS A 347 38.18 3.71 10.67
CA LYS A 347 37.09 4.21 11.56
C LYS A 347 37.19 5.72 11.84
N SER A 348 38.39 6.27 11.87
CA SER A 348 38.67 7.71 11.97
C SER A 348 38.22 8.48 10.73
N ASP A 349 38.48 7.95 9.53
CA ASP A 349 38.14 8.57 8.25
C ASP A 349 36.61 8.60 8.03
N ILE A 350 35.92 7.54 8.48
CA ILE A 350 34.46 7.43 8.44
C ILE A 350 33.80 8.43 9.41
N SER A 351 34.37 8.59 10.60
CA SER A 351 33.93 9.62 11.56
C SER A 351 34.09 11.03 10.97
N GLU A 352 35.18 11.28 10.25
CA GLU A 352 35.45 12.56 9.62
C GLU A 352 34.54 12.81 8.40
N GLN A 353 34.26 11.79 7.59
CA GLN A 353 33.31 11.87 6.47
C GLN A 353 31.87 12.08 6.93
N ARG A 354 31.42 11.40 8.00
CA ARG A 354 30.10 11.67 8.60
C ARG A 354 30.00 13.10 9.14
N LYS A 355 31.07 13.60 9.78
CA LYS A 355 31.15 15.01 10.18
C LYS A 355 31.07 15.93 8.97
N LYS A 356 31.84 15.68 7.90
CA LYS A 356 31.79 16.47 6.66
C LYS A 356 30.41 16.46 6.01
N LEU A 357 29.74 15.31 5.95
CA LEU A 357 28.37 15.18 5.42
C LEU A 357 27.35 15.96 6.26
N LEU A 358 27.37 15.79 7.59
CA LEU A 358 26.50 16.55 8.49
C LEU A 358 26.78 18.06 8.41
N THR A 359 28.05 18.44 8.27
CA THR A 359 28.44 19.85 8.12
C THR A 359 28.00 20.41 6.77
N SER A 360 28.10 19.64 5.67
CA SER A 360 27.61 20.06 4.35
C SER A 360 26.09 20.16 4.30
N MET A 361 25.37 19.25 4.96
CA MET A 361 23.91 19.34 5.10
C MET A 361 23.50 20.56 5.93
N ALA A 362 24.23 20.86 7.01
CA ALA A 362 23.99 22.05 7.82
C ALA A 362 24.26 23.35 7.03
N ILE A 363 25.35 23.40 6.24
CA ILE A 363 25.67 24.55 5.38
C ILE A 363 24.62 24.70 4.27
N ALA A 364 24.19 23.61 3.63
CA ALA A 364 23.13 23.65 2.60
C ALA A 364 21.80 24.15 3.20
N GLY A 365 21.43 23.68 4.39
CA GLY A 365 20.26 24.19 5.12
C GLY A 365 20.37 25.67 5.48
N LEU A 366 21.55 26.12 5.92
CA LEU A 366 21.78 27.53 6.23
C LEU A 366 21.69 28.42 4.98
N LEU A 367 22.24 27.97 3.85
CA LEU A 367 22.15 28.68 2.56
C LEU A 367 20.71 28.73 2.04
N ALA A 368 19.93 27.66 2.23
CA ALA A 368 18.51 27.66 1.88
C ALA A 368 17.72 28.67 2.73
N LEU A 369 17.99 28.74 4.04
CA LEU A 369 17.37 29.71 4.94
C LEU A 369 17.78 31.16 4.63
N ILE A 370 19.05 31.40 4.28
CA ILE A 370 19.49 32.72 3.81
C ILE A 370 18.82 33.07 2.49
N GLY A 371 18.68 32.11 1.57
CA GLY A 371 17.99 32.29 0.29
C GLY A 371 16.51 32.65 0.48
N THR A 372 15.79 31.94 1.35
CA THR A 372 14.38 32.25 1.65
C THR A 372 14.23 33.58 2.37
N TYR A 373 15.16 33.93 3.28
CA TYR A 373 15.17 35.22 3.95
C TYR A 373 15.46 36.39 3.00
N LEU A 374 16.43 36.25 2.09
CA LEU A 374 16.71 37.24 1.05
C LEU A 374 15.54 37.38 0.08
N TYR A 375 14.92 36.27 -0.33
CA TYR A 375 13.69 36.28 -1.13
C TYR A 375 12.55 37.03 -0.42
N TYR A 376 12.37 36.78 0.88
CA TYR A 376 11.38 37.48 1.70
C TYR A 376 11.64 38.99 1.77
N ILE A 377 12.89 39.41 2.00
CA ILE A 377 13.27 40.84 1.97
C ILE A 377 13.06 41.45 0.57
N PHE A 378 13.42 40.75 -0.50
CA PHE A 378 13.25 41.25 -1.87
C PHE A 378 11.76 41.39 -2.25
N LYS A 379 10.92 40.45 -1.81
CA LYS A 379 9.47 40.51 -1.97
C LYS A 379 8.84 41.68 -1.19
N ILE A 380 9.37 42.01 -0.02
CA ILE A 380 8.93 43.17 0.77
C ILE A 380 9.38 44.49 0.12
N LYS A 381 10.62 44.55 -0.40
CA LYS A 381 11.15 45.74 -1.08
C LYS A 381 10.50 46.04 -2.45
N ASN A 382 9.90 45.06 -3.11
CA ASN A 382 9.15 45.26 -4.36
C ASN A 382 7.64 45.55 -4.12
N LYS A 383 7.20 45.63 -2.85
CA LYS A 383 5.82 46.00 -2.47
C LYS A 383 5.70 47.45 -1.94
N PHE A 384 6.81 48.17 -1.86
CA PHE A 384 6.91 49.63 -1.71
C PHE A 384 7.65 50.18 -2.92
#